data_AF-A0A131Y8P2-F1
#
_entry.id   AF-A0A131Y8P2-F1
#
_cell.length_a   1.000
_cell.length_b   1.000
_cell.length_c   1.000
_cell.angle_alpha   90.00
_cell.angle_beta   90.00
_cell.angle_gamma   90.00
#
_symmetry.space_group_name_H-M   'P 1'
#
loop_
_entity.id
_entity.type
_entity.pdbx_description
1 polymer ?
#
loop_
_entity_poly.entity_id
_entity_poly.type
_entity_poly.pdbx_seq_one_letter_code
_entity_poly.pdbx_strand_id
1 'polypeptide(L)'
;LTPRITPELTPKTHPAAAMRVLLSTAVLLLLLGSCLARVDYDHGPCGPNEVFKRCVGSSCAEHKCHGPERLFCTKDCATGCFCAPGYYRRNDRRCVLKSRC
;
A
#
# COMPACT_ATOMS: atom_id res chain seq x y z
N LEU A 1 -48.54 -54.70 -2.66
CA LEU A 1 -47.96 -53.35 -2.82
C LEU A 1 -47.52 -52.85 -1.46
N THR A 2 -46.23 -52.80 -1.18
CA THR A 2 -45.63 -52.01 -0.08
C THR A 2 -44.24 -51.57 -0.52
N PRO A 3 -43.81 -50.35 -0.16
CA PRO A 3 -42.74 -49.64 -0.86
C PRO A 3 -41.35 -50.02 -0.34
N ARG A 4 -40.38 -49.96 -1.25
CA ARG A 4 -38.96 -50.17 -1.05
C ARG A 4 -38.40 -48.98 -0.25
N ILE A 5 -38.03 -49.21 1.02
CA ILE A 5 -37.33 -48.24 1.85
C ILE A 5 -35.87 -48.19 1.37
N THR A 6 -35.42 -47.05 0.85
CA THR A 6 -33.99 -46.79 0.57
C THR A 6 -33.27 -46.43 1.86
N PRO A 7 -32.06 -46.96 2.13
CA PRO A 7 -31.27 -46.51 3.27
C PRO A 7 -30.75 -45.08 3.04
N GLU A 8 -30.98 -44.21 4.02
CA GLU A 8 -30.34 -42.90 4.11
C GLU A 8 -28.82 -43.05 4.15
N LEU A 9 -28.14 -42.42 3.19
CA LEU A 9 -26.71 -42.30 3.15
C LEU A 9 -26.30 -41.14 4.07
N THR A 10 -26.30 -41.35 5.39
CA THR A 10 -25.73 -40.36 6.32
C THR A 10 -24.19 -40.42 6.27
N PRO A 11 -23.49 -39.32 5.96
CA PRO A 11 -22.04 -39.30 5.99
C PRO A 11 -21.55 -39.36 7.44
N LYS A 12 -20.95 -40.49 7.83
CA LYS A 12 -20.14 -40.62 9.07
C LYS A 12 -18.96 -39.65 8.99
N THR A 13 -19.17 -38.41 9.41
CA THR A 13 -18.11 -37.42 9.53
C THR A 13 -17.62 -37.43 10.97
N HIS A 14 -16.40 -37.93 11.17
CA HIS A 14 -15.75 -37.93 12.48
C HIS A 14 -15.42 -36.47 12.88
N PRO A 15 -15.82 -36.00 14.07
CA PRO A 15 -15.68 -34.61 14.48
C PRO A 15 -14.21 -34.14 14.51
N ALA A 16 -13.28 -35.05 14.77
CA ALA A 16 -11.84 -34.77 14.73
C ALA A 16 -11.32 -34.51 13.30
N ALA A 17 -11.86 -35.20 12.29
CA ALA A 17 -11.49 -34.97 10.90
C ALA A 17 -12.06 -33.63 10.40
N ALA A 18 -13.31 -33.32 10.76
CA ALA A 18 -13.91 -32.01 10.49
C ALA A 18 -13.14 -30.87 11.15
N MET A 19 -12.75 -31.00 12.42
CA MET A 19 -11.96 -29.99 13.13
C MET A 19 -10.59 -29.76 12.49
N ARG A 20 -9.90 -30.84 12.07
CA ARG A 20 -8.61 -30.74 11.36
C ARG A 20 -8.75 -30.08 9.99
N VAL A 21 -9.82 -30.37 9.25
CA VAL A 21 -10.12 -29.71 7.97
C VAL A 21 -10.43 -28.23 8.19
N LEU A 22 -11.21 -27.88 9.21
CA LEU A 22 -11.53 -26.48 9.56
C LEU A 22 -10.28 -25.71 10.02
N LEU A 23 -9.42 -26.31 10.84
CA LEU A 23 -8.15 -25.72 11.26
C LEU A 23 -7.22 -25.53 10.06
N SER A 24 -7.10 -26.54 9.19
CA SER A 24 -6.23 -26.48 8.00
C SER A 24 -6.69 -25.41 7.01
N THR A 25 -8.00 -25.29 6.79
CA THR A 25 -8.59 -24.26 5.92
C THR A 25 -8.47 -22.86 6.53
N ALA A 26 -8.69 -22.68 7.83
CA ALA A 26 -8.47 -21.42 8.51
C ALA A 26 -7.00 -20.98 8.48
N VAL A 27 -6.05 -21.89 8.71
CA VAL A 27 -4.61 -21.62 8.59
C VAL A 27 -4.26 -21.25 7.14
N LEU A 28 -4.79 -21.96 6.14
CA LEU A 28 -4.57 -21.64 4.74
C LEU A 28 -5.13 -20.25 4.39
N LEU A 29 -6.32 -19.89 4.87
CA LEU A 29 -6.91 -18.56 4.69
C LEU A 29 -6.11 -17.46 5.38
N LEU A 30 -5.52 -17.72 6.55
CA LEU A 30 -4.62 -16.80 7.25
C LEU A 30 -3.31 -16.61 6.48
N LEU A 31 -2.72 -17.69 5.95
CA LEU A 31 -1.49 -17.65 5.15
C LEU A 31 -1.68 -16.96 3.79
N LEU A 32 -2.83 -17.17 3.15
CA LEU A 32 -3.20 -16.48 1.91
C LEU A 32 -3.65 -15.03 2.16
N GLY A 33 -4.28 -14.76 3.32
CA GLY A 33 -4.74 -13.45 3.75
C GLY A 33 -3.63 -12.50 4.21
N SER A 34 -2.46 -13.02 4.62
CA SER A 34 -1.28 -12.19 4.95
C SER A 34 -0.76 -11.34 3.79
N CYS A 35 -1.13 -11.64 2.53
CA CYS A 35 -0.84 -10.79 1.38
C CYS A 35 -1.83 -9.61 1.22
N LEU A 36 -3.04 -9.66 1.79
CA LEU A 36 -4.05 -8.62 1.59
C LEU A 36 -3.93 -7.46 2.58
N ALA A 37 -3.21 -7.63 3.70
CA ALA A 37 -3.03 -6.58 4.70
C ALA A 37 -1.84 -5.63 4.44
N ARG A 38 -1.23 -5.68 3.25
CA ARG A 38 -0.13 -4.77 2.84
C ARG A 38 -0.22 -4.38 1.36
N VAL A 39 -1.43 -4.25 0.82
CA VAL A 39 -1.58 -3.56 -0.47
C VAL A 39 -2.10 -2.15 -0.19
N ASP A 40 -1.17 -1.25 0.09
CA ASP A 40 -1.32 0.18 -0.17
C ASP A 40 -1.47 0.34 -1.71
N TYR A 41 -2.63 -0.05 -2.25
CA TYR A 41 -2.97 0.05 -3.66
C TYR A 41 -3.67 1.38 -3.92
N ASP A 42 -2.92 2.47 -3.81
CA ASP A 42 -3.01 3.63 -4.72
C ASP A 42 -1.96 4.67 -4.32
N HIS A 43 -0.72 4.46 -4.76
CA HIS A 43 0.13 5.58 -5.11
C HIS A 43 0.64 5.31 -6.52
N GLY A 44 0.11 6.05 -7.48
CA GLY A 44 0.80 6.31 -8.74
C GLY A 44 2.24 6.81 -8.50
N PRO A 45 2.97 7.20 -9.55
CA PRO A 45 4.43 7.33 -9.52
C PRO A 45 5.07 8.24 -8.44
N CYS A 46 4.30 8.97 -7.62
CA CYS A 46 4.76 9.68 -6.41
C CYS A 46 3.65 9.80 -5.34
N GLY A 47 4.03 10.26 -4.13
CA GLY A 47 3.12 10.52 -3.02
C GLY A 47 2.13 11.67 -3.25
N PRO A 48 1.25 11.96 -2.28
CA PRO A 48 0.29 13.06 -2.40
C PRO A 48 1.03 14.39 -2.54
N ASN A 49 0.63 15.19 -3.53
CA ASN A 49 1.24 16.48 -3.87
C ASN A 49 2.72 16.39 -4.29
N GLU A 50 3.15 15.23 -4.79
CA GLU A 50 4.47 15.03 -5.37
C GLU A 50 4.35 14.73 -6.87
N VAL A 51 5.39 15.06 -7.62
CA VAL A 51 5.53 14.74 -9.05
C VAL A 51 6.89 14.13 -9.32
N PHE A 52 6.92 13.16 -10.24
CA PHE A 52 8.17 12.52 -10.65
C PHE A 52 8.93 13.46 -11.59
N LYS A 53 10.20 13.75 -11.26
CA LYS A 53 11.09 14.58 -12.08
C LYS A 53 12.33 13.77 -12.42
N ARG A 54 12.85 13.95 -13.65
CA ARG A 54 14.12 13.35 -14.09
C ARG A 54 15.16 14.44 -14.25
N CYS A 55 16.37 14.15 -13.77
CA CYS A 55 17.56 14.97 -13.97
C CYS A 55 17.36 16.47 -13.69
N VAL A 56 16.90 16.79 -12.48
CA VAL A 56 16.77 18.17 -12.00
C VAL A 56 17.86 18.46 -10.97
N GLY A 57 18.31 19.72 -10.89
CA GLY A 57 19.26 20.15 -9.86
C GLY A 57 18.66 19.99 -8.47
N SER A 58 19.30 19.23 -7.59
CA SER A 58 18.73 18.88 -6.27
C SER A 58 18.44 20.09 -5.40
N SER A 59 19.19 21.18 -5.55
CA SER A 59 18.95 22.40 -4.76
C SER A 59 17.67 23.14 -5.15
N CYS A 60 17.15 22.94 -6.36
CA CYS A 60 15.93 23.60 -6.87
C CYS A 60 14.82 22.61 -7.24
N ALA A 61 15.00 21.33 -6.95
CA ALA A 61 14.04 20.31 -7.35
C ALA A 61 12.66 20.49 -6.71
N GLU A 62 12.57 21.20 -5.58
CA GLU A 62 11.35 21.54 -4.85
C GLU A 62 11.58 22.69 -3.85
N HIS A 63 10.50 23.29 -3.34
CA HIS A 63 10.58 24.21 -2.21
C HIS A 63 10.57 23.46 -0.87
N LYS A 64 11.16 24.08 0.14
CA LYS A 64 11.20 23.57 1.53
C LYS A 64 10.55 24.57 2.46
N CYS A 65 9.82 24.09 3.47
CA CYS A 65 9.16 24.97 4.44
C CYS A 65 10.14 25.81 5.26
N HIS A 66 11.34 25.28 5.49
CA HIS A 66 12.38 25.93 6.29
C HIS A 66 13.68 26.03 5.51
N GLY A 67 14.42 27.12 5.77
CA GLY A 67 15.69 27.42 5.13
C GLY A 67 15.56 28.51 4.06
N PRO A 68 16.71 29.03 3.59
CA PRO A 68 16.74 30.07 2.59
C PRO A 68 16.28 29.53 1.23
N GLU A 69 15.57 30.38 0.48
CA GLU A 69 15.25 30.10 -0.92
C GLU A 69 16.55 30.12 -1.76
N ARG A 70 16.72 29.11 -2.61
CA ARG A 70 17.93 28.96 -3.41
C ARG A 70 17.86 29.88 -4.61
N LEU A 71 18.79 30.83 -4.69
CA LEU A 71 18.92 31.73 -5.86
C LEU A 71 19.51 31.02 -7.08
N PHE A 72 20.28 29.96 -6.86
CA PHE A 72 20.97 29.21 -7.90
C PHE A 72 20.77 27.71 -7.74
N CYS A 73 20.68 27.02 -8.88
CA CYS A 73 20.49 25.59 -8.94
C CYS A 73 21.82 24.86 -9.14
N THR A 74 22.05 23.80 -8.38
CA THR A 74 23.14 22.87 -8.63
C THR A 74 22.93 22.17 -9.97
N LYS A 75 24.02 21.80 -10.66
CA LYS A 75 23.99 21.12 -11.96
C LYS A 75 24.01 19.58 -11.84
N ASP A 76 23.69 19.06 -10.67
CA ASP A 76 23.54 17.63 -10.45
C ASP A 76 22.24 17.10 -11.07
N CYS A 77 22.16 15.79 -11.25
CA CYS A 77 21.06 15.11 -11.96
C CYS A 77 20.25 14.27 -10.98
N ALA A 78 19.41 14.93 -10.15
CA ALA A 78 18.54 14.23 -9.22
C ALA A 78 17.26 13.74 -9.94
N THR A 79 16.90 12.47 -9.71
CA THR A 79 15.69 11.85 -10.29
C THR A 79 14.89 11.20 -9.17
N GLY A 80 13.59 11.47 -9.12
CA GLY A 80 12.70 10.96 -8.08
C GLY A 80 11.46 11.81 -7.87
N CYS A 81 10.82 11.62 -6.72
CA CYS A 81 9.64 12.36 -6.31
C CYS A 81 9.99 13.62 -5.54
N PHE A 82 9.41 14.72 -5.99
CA PHE A 82 9.60 16.06 -5.45
C PHE A 82 8.25 16.74 -5.30
N CYS A 83 8.14 17.72 -4.39
CA CYS A 83 6.90 18.46 -4.26
C CYS A 83 6.45 19.09 -5.59
N ALA A 84 5.16 18.97 -5.87
CA ALA A 84 4.51 19.63 -6.99
C ALA A 84 4.64 21.16 -6.88
N PRO A 85 4.53 21.92 -7.99
CA PRO A 85 4.52 23.37 -7.95
C PRO A 85 3.49 23.91 -6.94
N GLY A 86 3.89 24.88 -6.12
CA GLY A 86 3.05 25.46 -5.05
C GLY A 86 3.07 24.69 -3.71
N TYR A 87 3.71 23.52 -3.67
CA TYR A 87 3.89 22.74 -2.44
C TYR A 87 5.32 22.80 -1.92
N TYR A 88 5.44 22.71 -0.60
CA TYR A 88 6.66 22.86 0.17
C TYR A 88 6.89 21.59 1.00
N ARG A 89 8.12 21.08 0.99
CA ARG A 89 8.51 19.92 1.78
C ARG A 89 8.69 20.32 3.25
N ARG A 90 7.95 19.67 4.14
CA ARG A 90 8.15 19.74 5.60
C ARG A 90 9.11 18.64 6.08
N ASN A 91 9.61 18.77 7.31
CA ASN A 91 10.55 17.83 7.93
C ASN A 91 10.01 16.39 8.03
N ASP A 92 8.69 16.21 8.08
CA ASP A 92 8.04 14.89 8.08
C ASP A 92 7.82 14.30 6.67
N ARG A 93 8.48 14.89 5.66
CA ARG A 93 8.48 14.50 4.24
C ARG A 93 7.17 14.75 3.50
N ARG A 94 6.14 15.32 4.12
CA ARG A 94 4.89 15.69 3.44
C ARG A 94 5.07 16.97 2.62
N CYS A 95 4.46 17.01 1.44
CA CYS A 95 4.34 18.20 0.60
C CYS A 95 3.03 18.92 0.92
N VAL A 96 3.13 20.15 1.44
CA VAL A 96 2.00 20.96 1.91
C VAL A 96 2.00 22.34 1.26
N LEU A 97 0.86 23.03 1.27
CA LEU A 97 0.81 24.44 0.88
C LEU A 97 1.70 25.27 1.81
N LYS A 98 2.26 26.39 1.31
CA LYS A 98 3.09 27.30 2.11
C LYS A 98 2.40 27.79 3.39
N SER A 99 1.08 27.97 3.36
CA SER A 99 0.26 28.34 4.53
C SER A 99 0.17 27.26 5.60
N ARG A 100 0.66 26.05 5.31
CA ARG A 100 0.69 24.88 6.20
C ARG A 100 2.11 24.37 6.47
N CYS A 101 3.10 25.14 6.03
CA CYS A 101 4.36 25.23 6.74
C CYS A 101 4.09 25.94 8.08
#